data_AF-A0A285R3D3-F1
#
_entry.id   AF-A0A285R3D3-F1
#
_cell.length_a   1.000
_cell.length_b   1.000
_cell.length_c   1.000
_cell.angle_alpha   90.00
_cell.angle_beta   90.00
_cell.angle_gamma   90.00
#
_symmetry.space_group_name_H-M   'P 1'
#
loop_
_entity.id
_entity.type
_entity.pdbx_description
1 polymer ?
#
loop_
_entity_poly.entity_id
_entity_poly.type
_entity_poly.pdbx_seq_one_letter_code
_entity_poly.pdbx_strand_id
1 'polypeptide(L)'
;MTRTDVTVGAAERLHPLYFLAELGGMLRQMAGGYAAIGYLAATGRWRMAALLLVVVSAATFVATFLHWRRFEYRVGAHEIRIDSGIVHRTHRSIPFDRIQDVDVSQGPVGRLLGIARVRFETGGSAGDKDDDGALAGITLARAEALRDLVRARRVMGGEVAASSASDAPDTPALFAMDLRRVLLGGVFNFSLAVIAGLFGVAQTIGDAAGFNFFKRRFWRQALEAGSPVIDLIMAHQVVAVLAGLVSLATIGLAAGVGRTVLRDFRFRLDRTANGLRRRRGLLTVTDVTLPIRRVQAAIIGSGPVRARFGWSELKLQSLAKDEGTRGDHVVAPLARDAEVASILSEFGWRFPERLLRGCDRPPLTPGALPLSEWSLPSRCSSRRRSSPGSLWAA
;
A
#
# COMPACT_ATOMS: atom_id res chain seq x y z
N MET A 1 -31.10 -19.67 -28.12
CA MET A 1 -29.85 -18.90 -28.35
C MET A 1 -30.17 -17.79 -29.35
N THR A 2 -30.44 -16.59 -28.85
CA THR A 2 -30.82 -15.42 -29.65
C THR A 2 -29.58 -14.62 -30.01
N ARG A 3 -29.59 -14.02 -31.20
CA ARG A 3 -28.47 -13.39 -31.94
C ARG A 3 -27.67 -12.29 -31.19
N THR A 4 -28.08 -11.90 -29.98
CA THR A 4 -27.43 -10.92 -29.11
C THR A 4 -26.32 -11.50 -28.24
N ASP A 5 -26.23 -12.83 -28.08
CA ASP A 5 -25.27 -13.47 -27.17
C ASP A 5 -23.85 -13.60 -27.75
N VAL A 6 -23.64 -13.34 -29.05
CA VAL A 6 -22.30 -13.51 -29.69
C VAL A 6 -21.36 -12.34 -29.37
N THR A 7 -21.88 -11.17 -29.01
CA THR A 7 -21.06 -9.98 -28.68
C THR A 7 -20.60 -9.96 -27.21
N VAL A 8 -21.23 -10.79 -26.37
CA VAL A 8 -21.08 -10.82 -24.92
C VAL A 8 -20.55 -12.20 -24.57
N GLY A 9 -19.29 -12.32 -24.15
CA GLY A 9 -18.67 -13.61 -23.90
C GLY A 9 -19.38 -14.40 -22.79
N ALA A 10 -18.94 -15.65 -22.61
CA ALA A 10 -19.54 -16.56 -21.64
C ALA A 10 -19.53 -15.98 -20.22
N ALA A 11 -20.59 -16.29 -19.47
CA ALA A 11 -20.71 -16.01 -18.05
C ALA A 11 -19.61 -16.71 -17.26
N GLU A 12 -18.70 -15.94 -16.68
CA GLU A 12 -17.68 -16.43 -15.77
C GLU A 12 -18.03 -16.01 -14.34
N ARG A 13 -17.68 -16.88 -13.38
CA ARG A 13 -17.88 -16.64 -11.94
C ARG A 13 -16.53 -16.43 -11.27
N LEU A 14 -16.56 -15.75 -10.14
CA LEU A 14 -15.39 -15.67 -9.27
C LEU A 14 -14.99 -17.06 -8.76
N HIS A 15 -13.70 -17.24 -8.47
CA HIS A 15 -13.21 -18.50 -7.95
C HIS A 15 -13.88 -18.80 -6.59
N PRO A 16 -14.29 -20.05 -6.29
CA PRO A 16 -14.94 -20.39 -5.02
C PRO A 16 -14.10 -20.06 -3.78
N LEU A 17 -12.77 -20.08 -3.93
CA LEU A 17 -11.82 -19.68 -2.87
C LEU A 17 -11.82 -18.17 -2.56
N TYR A 18 -12.58 -17.37 -3.30
CA TYR A 18 -12.85 -15.96 -2.98
C TYR A 18 -13.34 -15.79 -1.53
N PHE A 19 -14.13 -16.75 -1.04
CA PHE A 19 -14.65 -16.74 0.33
C PHE A 19 -13.55 -16.58 1.39
N LEU A 20 -12.43 -17.31 1.23
CA LEU A 20 -11.32 -17.27 2.18
C LEU A 20 -10.53 -15.97 2.08
N ALA A 21 -10.44 -15.38 0.89
CA ALA A 21 -9.76 -14.10 0.71
C ALA A 21 -10.53 -12.94 1.32
N GLU A 22 -11.87 -12.93 1.20
CA GLU A 22 -12.72 -11.89 1.80
C GLU A 22 -12.86 -12.02 3.32
N LEU A 23 -12.75 -13.24 3.86
CA LEU A 23 -12.82 -13.46 5.31
C LEU A 23 -11.82 -12.56 6.06
N GLY A 24 -10.61 -12.39 5.54
CA GLY A 24 -9.60 -11.51 6.13
C GLY A 24 -9.98 -10.02 6.11
N GLY A 25 -10.60 -9.55 5.02
CA GLY A 25 -11.07 -8.17 4.90
C GLY A 25 -12.20 -7.88 5.89
N MET A 26 -13.13 -8.83 6.02
CA MET A 26 -14.30 -8.73 6.87
C MET A 26 -13.97 -8.86 8.36
N LEU A 27 -13.05 -9.75 8.75
CA LEU A 27 -12.52 -9.84 10.11
C LEU A 27 -11.96 -8.49 10.59
N ARG A 28 -11.27 -7.76 9.70
CA ARG A 28 -10.74 -6.43 9.98
C ARG A 28 -11.86 -5.39 10.15
N GLN A 29 -12.88 -5.40 9.29
CA GLN A 29 -14.03 -4.49 9.41
C GLN A 29 -14.86 -4.76 10.67
N MET A 30 -14.96 -6.02 11.08
CA MET A 30 -15.73 -6.46 12.25
C MET A 30 -14.89 -6.58 13.53
N ALA A 31 -13.66 -6.06 13.54
CA ALA A 31 -12.75 -6.18 14.69
C ALA A 31 -13.40 -5.65 15.98
N GLY A 32 -14.16 -4.56 15.91
CA GLY A 32 -14.93 -4.03 17.06
C GLY A 32 -16.04 -4.98 17.53
N GLY A 33 -16.73 -5.66 16.61
CA GLY A 33 -17.76 -6.66 16.93
C GLY A 33 -17.16 -7.88 17.63
N TYR A 34 -16.03 -8.40 17.12
CA TYR A 34 -15.31 -9.50 17.77
C TYR A 34 -14.74 -9.10 19.14
N ALA A 35 -14.27 -7.85 19.29
CA ALA A 35 -13.84 -7.33 20.59
C ALA A 35 -15.01 -7.27 21.60
N ALA A 36 -16.20 -6.83 21.17
CA ALA A 36 -17.40 -6.83 22.01
C ALA A 36 -17.83 -8.25 22.43
N ILE A 37 -17.74 -9.22 21.52
CA ILE A 37 -17.96 -10.64 21.82
C ILE A 37 -16.95 -11.14 22.85
N GLY A 38 -15.66 -10.83 22.66
CA GLY A 38 -14.61 -11.18 23.61
C GLY A 38 -14.82 -10.57 25.00
N TYR A 39 -15.25 -9.31 25.06
CA TYR A 39 -15.60 -8.64 26.31
C TYR A 39 -16.78 -9.32 27.04
N LEU A 40 -17.83 -9.70 26.30
CA LEU A 40 -18.96 -10.45 26.86
C LEU A 40 -18.53 -11.81 27.42
N ALA A 41 -17.61 -12.51 26.73
CA ALA A 41 -17.06 -13.76 27.24
C ALA A 41 -16.26 -13.54 28.53
N ALA A 42 -15.40 -12.52 28.57
CA ALA A 42 -14.56 -12.19 29.73
C ALA A 42 -15.37 -11.73 30.97
N THR A 43 -16.55 -11.15 30.77
CA THR A 43 -17.45 -10.73 31.87
C THR A 43 -18.36 -11.84 32.39
N GLY A 44 -18.10 -13.11 32.01
CA GLY A 44 -18.84 -14.28 32.46
C GLY A 44 -20.13 -14.55 31.68
N ARG A 45 -20.47 -13.74 30.67
CA ARG A 45 -21.66 -13.90 29.82
C ARG A 45 -21.36 -14.79 28.59
N TRP A 46 -20.68 -15.92 28.81
CA TRP A 46 -20.17 -16.78 27.74
C TRP A 46 -21.24 -17.32 26.80
N ARG A 47 -22.46 -17.59 27.30
CA ARG A 47 -23.60 -18.03 26.47
C ARG A 47 -23.99 -16.98 25.43
N MET A 48 -24.06 -15.71 25.84
CA MET A 48 -24.38 -14.59 24.95
C MET A 48 -23.25 -14.35 23.95
N ALA A 49 -21.99 -14.42 24.41
CA ALA A 49 -20.83 -14.29 23.54
C ALA A 49 -20.78 -15.40 22.48
N ALA A 50 -21.02 -16.65 22.87
CA ALA A 50 -21.07 -17.79 21.95
C ALA A 50 -22.22 -17.65 20.93
N LEU A 51 -23.42 -17.27 21.39
CA LEU A 51 -24.55 -17.02 20.49
C LEU A 51 -24.25 -15.91 19.49
N LEU A 52 -23.71 -14.77 19.95
CA LEU A 52 -23.34 -13.65 19.07
C LEU A 52 -22.26 -14.05 18.08
N LEU A 53 -21.25 -14.80 18.52
CA LEU A 53 -20.21 -15.31 17.61
C LEU A 53 -20.82 -16.15 16.51
N VAL A 54 -21.67 -17.12 16.86
CA VAL A 54 -22.34 -18.00 15.87
C VAL A 54 -23.22 -17.19 14.93
N VAL A 55 -24.05 -16.27 15.45
CA VAL A 55 -24.97 -15.46 14.64
C VAL A 55 -24.18 -14.55 13.69
N VAL A 56 -23.16 -13.85 14.17
CA VAL A 56 -22.33 -12.96 13.35
C VAL A 56 -21.56 -13.75 12.30
N SER A 57 -20.95 -14.89 12.66
CA SER A 57 -20.25 -15.76 11.73
C SER A 57 -21.18 -16.35 10.67
N ALA A 58 -22.38 -16.81 11.05
CA ALA A 58 -23.38 -17.33 10.10
C ALA A 58 -23.92 -16.23 9.18
N ALA A 59 -24.30 -15.06 9.71
CA ALA A 59 -24.77 -13.93 8.92
C ALA A 59 -23.70 -13.48 7.90
N THR A 60 -22.45 -13.41 8.34
CA THR A 60 -21.28 -13.13 7.49
C THR A 60 -21.13 -14.17 6.39
N PHE A 61 -21.12 -15.46 6.76
CA PHE A 61 -21.00 -16.56 5.81
C PHE A 61 -22.10 -16.51 4.74
N VAL A 62 -23.35 -16.34 5.16
CA VAL A 62 -24.50 -16.26 4.25
C VAL A 62 -24.39 -15.04 3.33
N ALA A 63 -24.03 -13.87 3.85
CA ALA A 63 -23.86 -12.66 3.03
C ALA A 63 -22.78 -12.85 1.96
N THR A 64 -21.59 -13.35 2.34
CA THR A 64 -20.49 -13.61 1.38
C THR A 64 -20.85 -14.70 0.38
N PHE A 65 -21.53 -15.76 0.81
CA PHE A 65 -22.00 -16.83 -0.07
C PHE A 65 -23.01 -16.32 -1.10
N LEU A 66 -23.99 -15.52 -0.66
CA LEU A 66 -24.97 -14.91 -1.56
C LEU A 66 -24.30 -13.94 -2.54
N HIS A 67 -23.32 -13.15 -2.08
CA HIS A 67 -22.52 -12.28 -2.94
C HIS A 67 -21.80 -13.09 -4.02
N TRP A 68 -21.02 -14.11 -3.63
CA TRP A 68 -20.29 -14.97 -4.57
C TRP A 68 -21.23 -15.67 -5.56
N ARG A 69 -22.38 -16.18 -5.10
CA ARG A 69 -23.35 -16.87 -5.96
C ARG A 69 -23.99 -15.93 -6.98
N ARG A 70 -24.17 -14.65 -6.62
CA ARG A 70 -24.82 -13.62 -7.44
C ARG A 70 -23.86 -12.80 -8.28
N PHE A 71 -22.56 -12.85 -8.01
CA PHE A 71 -21.54 -12.15 -8.77
C PHE A 71 -21.22 -12.90 -10.07
N GLU A 72 -21.36 -12.20 -11.19
CA GLU A 72 -21.08 -12.73 -12.53
C GLU A 72 -20.33 -11.67 -13.34
N TYR A 73 -19.38 -12.10 -14.15
CA TYR A 73 -18.73 -11.22 -15.12
C TYR A 73 -18.66 -11.89 -16.50
N ARG A 74 -18.66 -11.06 -17.55
CA ARG A 74 -18.61 -11.51 -18.94
C ARG A 74 -17.57 -10.69 -19.69
N VAL A 75 -16.67 -11.37 -20.39
CA VAL A 75 -15.65 -10.74 -21.23
C VAL A 75 -16.11 -10.79 -22.67
N GLY A 76 -16.68 -9.69 -23.16
CA GLY A 76 -17.20 -9.58 -24.53
C GLY A 76 -16.16 -9.22 -25.58
N ALA A 77 -16.66 -8.99 -26.80
CA ALA A 77 -15.83 -8.57 -27.92
C ALA A 77 -15.37 -7.11 -27.82
N HIS A 78 -16.10 -6.22 -27.15
CA HIS A 78 -15.76 -4.79 -27.05
C HIS A 78 -15.83 -4.23 -25.62
N GLU A 79 -16.37 -5.00 -24.68
CA GLU A 79 -16.58 -4.55 -23.30
C GLU A 79 -16.52 -5.72 -22.31
N ILE A 80 -16.21 -5.37 -21.06
CA ILE A 80 -16.34 -6.26 -19.91
C ILE A 80 -17.63 -5.87 -19.18
N ARG A 81 -18.51 -6.84 -18.95
CA ARG A 81 -19.71 -6.65 -18.14
C ARG A 81 -19.52 -7.29 -16.77
N ILE A 82 -19.91 -6.57 -15.73
CA ILE A 82 -19.86 -7.01 -14.33
C ILE A 82 -21.25 -6.81 -13.75
N ASP A 83 -21.81 -7.91 -13.24
CA ASP A 83 -23.11 -7.96 -12.60
C ASP A 83 -22.89 -8.33 -11.13
N SER A 84 -23.22 -7.42 -10.21
CA SER A 84 -22.95 -7.58 -8.78
C SER A 84 -24.10 -7.12 -7.90
N GLY A 85 -24.06 -7.50 -6.62
CA GLY A 85 -25.02 -7.08 -5.60
C GLY A 85 -25.99 -8.17 -5.13
N ILE A 86 -26.33 -8.11 -3.83
CA ILE A 86 -27.22 -9.08 -3.17
C ILE A 86 -28.67 -8.58 -3.20
N VAL A 87 -28.90 -7.39 -2.62
CA VAL A 87 -30.22 -6.77 -2.48
C VAL A 87 -30.49 -5.82 -3.65
N HIS A 88 -29.54 -4.92 -3.92
CA HIS A 88 -29.57 -4.01 -5.06
C HIS A 88 -28.63 -4.55 -6.12
N ARG A 89 -29.14 -4.82 -7.32
CA ARG A 89 -28.33 -5.31 -8.44
C ARG A 89 -27.73 -4.13 -9.21
N THR A 90 -26.43 -4.19 -9.42
CA THR A 90 -25.67 -3.25 -10.23
C THR A 90 -25.21 -3.97 -11.49
N HIS A 91 -25.59 -3.43 -12.64
CA HIS A 91 -25.14 -3.88 -13.96
C HIS A 91 -24.15 -2.85 -14.49
N ARG A 92 -22.91 -3.25 -14.75
CA ARG A 92 -21.86 -2.33 -15.24
C ARG A 92 -21.22 -2.88 -16.50
N SER A 93 -21.24 -2.08 -17.56
CA SER A 93 -20.49 -2.35 -18.79
C SER A 93 -19.31 -1.40 -18.90
N ILE A 94 -18.11 -1.96 -19.09
CA ILE A 94 -16.85 -1.24 -19.22
C ILE A 94 -16.28 -1.54 -20.62
N PRO A 95 -16.45 -0.63 -21.59
CA PRO A 95 -15.82 -0.75 -22.91
C PRO A 95 -14.29 -0.78 -22.79
N PHE A 96 -13.61 -1.58 -23.61
CA PHE A 96 -12.15 -1.66 -23.60
C PHE A 96 -11.49 -0.31 -23.86
N ASP A 97 -12.09 0.52 -24.72
CA ASP A 97 -11.58 1.86 -25.06
C ASP A 97 -11.60 2.83 -23.86
N ARG A 98 -12.44 2.54 -22.86
CA ARG A 98 -12.48 3.32 -21.61
C ARG A 98 -11.49 2.82 -20.56
N ILE A 99 -10.99 1.58 -20.69
CA ILE A 99 -10.04 1.01 -19.74
C ILE A 99 -8.67 1.62 -20.04
N GLN A 100 -8.20 2.44 -19.12
CA GLN A 100 -6.89 3.06 -19.22
C GLN A 100 -5.81 2.12 -18.71
N ASP A 101 -6.10 1.44 -17.60
CA ASP A 101 -5.16 0.57 -16.93
C ASP A 101 -5.82 -0.59 -16.17
N VAL A 102 -5.00 -1.59 -15.83
CA VAL A 102 -5.40 -2.80 -15.14
C VAL A 102 -4.46 -3.07 -13.98
N ASP A 103 -4.94 -2.78 -12.77
CA ASP A 103 -4.20 -3.03 -11.54
C ASP A 103 -4.41 -4.46 -11.07
N VAL A 104 -3.32 -5.12 -10.68
CA VAL A 104 -3.36 -6.49 -10.14
C VAL A 104 -2.78 -6.47 -8.72
N SER A 105 -3.55 -7.01 -7.79
CA SER A 105 -3.14 -7.14 -6.39
C SER A 105 -3.34 -8.55 -5.89
N GLN A 106 -2.36 -9.07 -5.16
CA GLN A 106 -2.39 -10.42 -4.62
C GLN A 106 -1.91 -10.39 -3.17
N GLY A 107 -2.86 -10.57 -2.24
CA GLY A 107 -2.60 -10.73 -0.80
C GLY A 107 -1.99 -12.09 -0.44
N PRO A 108 -1.59 -12.29 0.82
CA PRO A 108 -0.98 -13.54 1.28
C PRO A 108 -1.91 -14.75 1.10
N VAL A 109 -3.18 -14.59 1.48
CA VAL A 109 -4.21 -15.62 1.29
C VAL A 109 -4.46 -15.87 -0.20
N GLY A 110 -4.54 -14.81 -1.01
CA GLY A 110 -4.68 -14.95 -2.46
C GLY A 110 -3.51 -15.69 -3.10
N ARG A 111 -2.29 -15.44 -2.64
CA ARG A 111 -1.07 -16.12 -3.11
C ARG A 111 -1.06 -17.61 -2.75
N LEU A 112 -1.48 -17.96 -1.53
CA LEU A 112 -1.62 -19.36 -1.12
C LEU A 112 -2.67 -20.10 -1.95
N LEU A 113 -3.75 -19.41 -2.32
CA LEU A 113 -4.90 -19.96 -3.06
C LEU A 113 -4.80 -19.78 -4.58
N GLY A 114 -3.72 -19.18 -5.10
CA GLY A 114 -3.53 -18.93 -6.54
C GLY A 114 -4.46 -17.88 -7.17
N ILE A 115 -5.12 -17.05 -6.36
CA ILE A 115 -6.07 -16.02 -6.79
C ILE A 115 -5.51 -14.60 -6.62
N ALA A 116 -6.01 -13.68 -7.44
CA ALA A 116 -5.68 -12.27 -7.45
C ALA A 116 -6.96 -11.42 -7.56
N ARG A 117 -6.83 -10.14 -7.18
CA ARG A 117 -7.85 -9.12 -7.40
C ARG A 117 -7.37 -8.22 -8.53
N VAL A 118 -8.22 -8.05 -9.53
CA VAL A 118 -7.99 -7.14 -10.66
C VAL A 118 -8.90 -5.95 -10.55
N ARG A 119 -8.38 -4.74 -10.77
CA ARG A 119 -9.16 -3.51 -10.79
C ARG A 119 -8.94 -2.81 -12.12
N PHE A 120 -10.04 -2.50 -12.81
CA PHE A 120 -9.99 -1.75 -14.05
C PHE A 120 -10.08 -0.26 -13.77
N GLU A 121 -9.07 0.50 -14.19
CA GLU A 121 -9.14 1.96 -14.13
C GLU A 121 -9.79 2.50 -15.42
N THR A 122 -10.94 3.17 -15.28
CA THR A 122 -11.66 3.75 -16.43
C THR A 122 -11.54 5.27 -16.50
N GLY A 123 -11.39 5.80 -17.70
CA GLY A 123 -11.34 7.25 -17.98
C GLY A 123 -12.69 7.93 -17.91
N GLY A 124 -13.13 8.29 -16.71
CA GLY A 124 -14.37 9.05 -16.50
C GLY A 124 -14.72 9.09 -15.02
N SER A 125 -15.07 10.28 -14.52
CA SER A 125 -15.51 10.45 -13.14
C SER A 125 -16.82 9.67 -12.88
N ALA A 126 -16.98 9.22 -11.63
CA ALA A 126 -18.20 8.70 -11.00
C ALA A 126 -18.60 7.23 -11.30
N GLY A 127 -18.13 6.35 -10.41
CA GLY A 127 -18.78 5.14 -9.94
C GLY A 127 -18.38 4.95 -8.48
N ASP A 128 -19.24 5.44 -7.59
CA ASP A 128 -19.00 5.91 -6.22
C ASP A 128 -18.78 4.82 -5.15
N LYS A 129 -18.30 3.63 -5.51
CA LYS A 129 -18.10 2.54 -4.54
C LYS A 129 -16.83 1.76 -4.83
N ASP A 130 -16.07 1.51 -3.76
CA ASP A 130 -14.73 0.89 -3.65
C ASP A 130 -14.47 -0.42 -4.44
N ASP A 131 -15.48 -0.97 -5.13
CA ASP A 131 -15.47 -2.28 -5.81
C ASP A 131 -16.13 -2.30 -7.21
N ASP A 132 -16.65 -1.19 -7.73
CA ASP A 132 -17.56 -1.18 -8.90
C ASP A 132 -16.93 -1.55 -10.27
N GLY A 133 -15.61 -1.80 -10.29
CA GLY A 133 -14.87 -2.31 -11.45
C GLY A 133 -13.79 -3.32 -11.07
N ALA A 134 -13.87 -3.90 -9.87
CA ALA A 134 -12.90 -4.87 -9.38
C ALA A 134 -13.41 -6.31 -9.53
N LEU A 135 -12.61 -7.17 -10.14
CA LEU A 135 -12.80 -8.62 -10.15
C LEU A 135 -11.99 -9.20 -9.00
N ALA A 136 -12.64 -9.43 -7.87
CA ALA A 136 -12.00 -9.96 -6.68
C ALA A 136 -12.03 -11.49 -6.68
N GLY A 137 -10.86 -12.14 -6.75
CA GLY A 137 -10.77 -13.60 -6.64
C GLY A 137 -10.86 -14.34 -7.98
N ILE A 138 -10.19 -13.83 -9.01
CA ILE A 138 -9.90 -14.60 -10.23
C ILE A 138 -8.51 -15.24 -10.12
N THR A 139 -8.21 -16.28 -10.91
CA THR A 139 -6.88 -16.90 -10.88
C THR A 139 -5.81 -15.92 -11.36
N LEU A 140 -4.57 -16.04 -10.86
CA LEU A 140 -3.48 -15.15 -11.28
C LEU A 140 -3.26 -15.18 -12.80
N ALA A 141 -3.27 -16.37 -13.41
CA ALA A 141 -3.13 -16.52 -14.86
C ALA A 141 -4.28 -15.83 -15.63
N ARG A 142 -5.52 -15.88 -15.12
CA ARG A 142 -6.67 -15.18 -15.73
C ARG A 142 -6.55 -13.66 -15.58
N ALA A 143 -6.05 -13.18 -14.44
CA ALA A 143 -5.78 -11.78 -14.20
C ALA A 143 -4.73 -11.22 -15.18
N GLU A 144 -3.64 -11.97 -15.38
CA GLU A 144 -2.60 -11.64 -16.35
C GLU A 144 -3.15 -11.67 -17.78
N ALA A 145 -3.91 -12.71 -18.15
CA ALA A 145 -4.54 -12.80 -19.47
C ALA A 145 -5.52 -11.64 -19.75
N LEU A 146 -6.29 -11.19 -18.76
CA LEU A 146 -7.18 -10.03 -18.90
C LEU A 146 -6.40 -8.74 -19.13
N ARG A 147 -5.28 -8.55 -18.41
CA ARG A 147 -4.39 -7.41 -18.59
C ARG A 147 -3.78 -7.41 -19.99
N ASP A 148 -3.29 -8.56 -20.45
CA ASP A 148 -2.70 -8.71 -21.78
C ASP A 148 -3.73 -8.48 -22.89
N LEU A 149 -4.97 -8.93 -22.70
CA LEU A 149 -6.09 -8.69 -23.61
C LEU A 149 -6.42 -7.20 -23.71
N VAL A 150 -6.54 -6.49 -22.58
CA VAL A 150 -6.78 -5.03 -22.57
C VAL A 150 -5.65 -4.30 -23.28
N ARG A 151 -4.39 -4.69 -23.01
CA ARG A 151 -3.21 -4.11 -23.66
C ARG A 151 -3.24 -4.36 -25.17
N ALA A 152 -3.47 -5.58 -25.62
CA ALA A 152 -3.50 -5.94 -27.03
C ALA A 152 -4.58 -5.17 -27.81
N ARG A 153 -5.77 -5.00 -27.22
CA ARG A 153 -6.86 -4.24 -27.85
C ARG A 153 -6.55 -2.75 -27.97
N ARG A 154 -5.83 -2.18 -27.00
CA ARG A 154 -5.38 -0.79 -27.11
C ARG A 154 -4.43 -0.59 -28.29
N VAL A 155 -3.51 -1.53 -28.49
CA VAL A 155 -2.57 -1.51 -29.63
C VAL A 155 -3.32 -1.60 -30.97
N MET A 156 -4.35 -2.44 -31.07
CA MET A 156 -5.14 -2.61 -32.29
C MET A 156 -6.12 -1.45 -32.57
N GLY A 157 -6.58 -0.75 -31.53
CA GLY A 157 -7.54 0.37 -31.62
C GLY A 157 -6.97 1.70 -32.11
N GLY A 158 -5.74 1.72 -32.64
CA GLY A 158 -5.11 2.92 -33.19
C GLY A 158 -4.56 3.92 -32.17
N GLU A 159 -4.75 3.69 -30.87
CA GLU A 159 -4.01 4.39 -29.82
C GLU A 159 -2.69 3.66 -29.54
N VAL A 160 -1.66 4.08 -30.29
CA VAL A 160 -0.20 4.04 -30.02
C VAL A 160 0.58 3.44 -31.19
N ALA A 161 0.99 4.32 -32.11
CA ALA A 161 2.35 4.23 -32.66
C ALA A 161 3.32 4.40 -31.48
N ALA A 162 4.23 3.43 -31.28
CA ALA A 162 5.21 3.27 -30.18
C ALA A 162 4.89 2.23 -29.09
N SER A 163 4.05 1.22 -29.37
CA SER A 163 3.85 0.05 -28.49
C SER A 163 4.87 -1.07 -28.74
N SER A 164 6.16 -0.75 -28.67
CA SER A 164 7.24 -1.75 -28.70
C SER A 164 8.39 -1.35 -27.76
N ALA A 165 8.12 -1.47 -26.47
CA ALA A 165 9.10 -1.64 -25.39
C ALA A 165 8.38 -2.31 -24.20
N SER A 166 8.12 -3.63 -24.27
CA SER A 166 8.96 -4.69 -23.67
C SER A 166 9.38 -4.29 -22.24
N ASP A 167 8.82 -4.82 -21.14
CA ASP A 167 9.10 -6.15 -20.54
C ASP A 167 10.47 -6.79 -20.87
N ALA A 168 11.43 -6.00 -21.36
CA ALA A 168 12.84 -6.34 -21.36
C ALA A 168 13.39 -6.09 -19.94
N PRO A 169 14.19 -7.01 -19.38
CA PRO A 169 14.74 -6.87 -18.03
C PRO A 169 15.70 -5.67 -17.83
N ASP A 170 16.03 -4.93 -18.88
CA ASP A 170 17.19 -4.02 -18.91
C ASP A 170 16.87 -2.53 -19.04
N THR A 171 15.60 -2.11 -18.99
CA THR A 171 15.33 -0.68 -18.77
C THR A 171 15.60 -0.38 -17.29
N PRO A 172 16.54 0.52 -16.94
CA PRO A 172 16.80 0.83 -15.55
C PRO A 172 15.53 1.40 -14.92
N ALA A 173 15.13 0.83 -13.78
CA ALA A 173 13.99 1.33 -13.01
C ALA A 173 14.19 2.81 -12.72
N LEU A 174 13.16 3.62 -12.95
CA LEU A 174 13.18 5.06 -12.68
C LEU A 174 13.47 5.33 -11.21
N PHE A 175 12.94 4.48 -10.33
CA PHE A 175 13.26 4.47 -8.92
C PHE A 175 13.10 3.07 -8.32
N ALA A 176 14.02 2.66 -7.45
CA ALA A 176 13.93 1.40 -6.73
C ALA A 176 14.48 1.54 -5.31
N MET A 177 13.95 0.74 -4.39
CA MET A 177 14.47 0.65 -3.03
C MET A 177 15.11 -0.71 -2.80
N ASP A 178 16.37 -0.71 -2.42
CA ASP A 178 17.04 -1.88 -1.86
C ASP A 178 16.59 -2.13 -0.42
N LEU A 179 16.89 -3.32 0.12
CA LEU A 179 16.47 -3.71 1.47
C LEU A 179 16.95 -2.72 2.53
N ARG A 180 18.16 -2.16 2.42
CA ARG A 180 18.68 -1.21 3.42
C ARG A 180 17.86 0.06 3.43
N ARG A 181 17.49 0.58 2.25
CA ARG A 181 16.63 1.76 2.12
C ARG A 181 15.21 1.50 2.61
N VAL A 182 14.66 0.29 2.42
CA VAL A 182 13.35 -0.09 3.00
C VAL A 182 13.42 -0.14 4.53
N LEU A 183 14.45 -0.76 5.10
CA LEU A 183 14.67 -0.80 6.56
C LEU A 183 14.82 0.62 7.14
N LEU A 184 15.62 1.47 6.48
CA LEU A 184 15.81 2.87 6.86
C LEU A 184 14.49 3.65 6.80
N GLY A 185 13.65 3.40 5.79
CA GLY A 185 12.31 3.99 5.71
C GLY A 185 11.43 3.57 6.89
N GLY A 186 11.58 2.33 7.35
CA GLY A 186 10.93 1.80 8.52
C GLY A 186 11.28 2.51 9.82
N VAL A 187 12.56 2.88 9.99
CA VAL A 187 13.04 3.65 11.15
C VAL A 187 12.35 5.01 11.22
N PHE A 188 12.09 5.65 10.08
CA PHE A 188 11.41 6.94 10.03
C PHE A 188 9.88 6.87 10.13
N ASN A 189 9.28 5.69 10.00
CA ASN A 189 7.83 5.50 9.95
C ASN A 189 7.28 4.99 11.30
N PHE A 190 7.73 5.61 12.39
CA PHE A 190 7.25 5.33 13.73
C PHE A 190 5.80 5.78 13.88
N SER A 191 4.93 4.91 14.41
CA SER A 191 3.50 5.19 14.56
C SER A 191 3.04 5.01 16.00
N LEU A 192 2.73 6.13 16.68
CA LEU A 192 2.09 6.09 18.01
C LEU A 192 0.76 5.35 17.96
N ALA A 193 0.04 5.42 16.84
CA ALA A 193 -1.22 4.69 16.68
C ALA A 193 -1.04 3.18 16.75
N VAL A 194 0.06 2.64 16.21
CA VAL A 194 0.38 1.21 16.32
C VAL A 194 0.69 0.83 17.76
N ILE A 195 1.42 1.68 18.49
CA ILE A 195 1.69 1.49 19.92
C ILE A 195 0.38 1.50 20.71
N ALA A 196 -0.49 2.48 20.48
CA ALA A 196 -1.80 2.57 21.11
C ALA A 196 -2.66 1.33 20.80
N GLY A 197 -2.60 0.81 19.57
CA GLY A 197 -3.26 -0.42 19.18
C GLY A 197 -2.73 -1.65 19.93
N LEU A 198 -1.41 -1.84 19.96
CA LEU A 198 -0.78 -2.93 20.72
C LEU A 198 -1.09 -2.84 22.21
N PHE A 199 -1.10 -1.62 22.76
CA PHE A 199 -1.47 -1.34 24.14
C PHE A 199 -2.93 -1.74 24.43
N GLY A 200 -3.86 -1.37 23.55
CA GLY A 200 -5.27 -1.75 23.69
C GLY A 200 -5.47 -3.27 23.63
N VAL A 201 -4.73 -3.96 22.76
CA VAL A 201 -4.73 -5.44 22.70
C VAL A 201 -4.17 -6.04 24.00
N ALA A 202 -3.03 -5.56 24.47
CA ALA A 202 -2.40 -6.04 25.70
C ALA A 202 -3.31 -5.83 26.93
N GLN A 203 -4.00 -4.69 27.01
CA GLN A 203 -4.99 -4.42 28.04
C GLN A 203 -6.16 -5.40 27.98
N THR A 204 -6.72 -5.62 26.79
CA THR A 204 -7.87 -6.52 26.60
C THR A 204 -7.52 -7.96 27.01
N ILE A 205 -6.34 -8.44 26.61
CA ILE A 205 -5.85 -9.77 26.97
C ILE A 205 -5.54 -9.85 28.47
N GLY A 206 -4.87 -8.85 29.03
CA GLY A 206 -4.55 -8.80 30.46
C GLY A 206 -5.79 -8.76 31.35
N ASP A 207 -6.88 -8.11 30.90
CA ASP A 207 -8.17 -8.15 31.57
C ASP A 207 -8.80 -9.54 31.56
N ALA A 208 -8.81 -10.19 30.39
CA ALA A 208 -9.38 -11.52 30.24
C ALA A 208 -8.62 -12.59 31.03
N ALA A 209 -7.30 -12.46 31.12
CA ALA A 209 -6.44 -13.43 31.79
C ALA A 209 -6.09 -13.07 33.25
N GLY A 210 -6.65 -11.98 33.78
CA GLY A 210 -6.52 -11.60 35.20
C GLY A 210 -5.21 -10.91 35.60
N PHE A 211 -4.28 -10.64 34.67
CA PHE A 211 -2.99 -9.99 34.93
C PHE A 211 -2.92 -8.53 34.43
N ASN A 212 -4.02 -7.80 34.47
CA ASN A 212 -4.07 -6.42 33.98
C ASN A 212 -3.16 -5.47 34.79
N PHE A 213 -2.01 -5.13 34.19
CA PHE A 213 -0.98 -4.23 34.71
C PHE A 213 -1.40 -2.75 34.78
N PHE A 214 -2.62 -2.37 34.39
CA PHE A 214 -3.19 -1.04 34.61
C PHE A 214 -4.06 -0.96 35.87
N LYS A 215 -4.46 -2.10 36.45
CA LYS A 215 -5.29 -2.11 37.66
C LYS A 215 -4.42 -1.98 38.91
N ARG A 216 -4.83 -1.10 39.83
CA ARG A 216 -4.19 -0.94 41.16
C ARG A 216 -4.10 -2.26 41.95
N ARG A 217 -5.00 -3.22 41.70
CA ARG A 217 -4.97 -4.53 42.35
C ARG A 217 -3.76 -5.37 41.93
N PHE A 218 -3.40 -5.36 40.65
CA PHE A 218 -2.24 -6.09 40.14
C PHE A 218 -0.96 -5.64 40.84
N TRP A 219 -0.72 -4.33 40.87
CA TRP A 219 0.47 -3.77 41.51
C TRP A 219 0.49 -4.00 43.02
N ARG A 220 -0.65 -3.89 43.72
CA ARG A 220 -0.71 -4.21 45.15
C ARG A 220 -0.36 -5.67 45.42
N GLN A 221 -0.96 -6.60 44.68
CA GLN A 221 -0.63 -8.02 44.81
C GLN A 221 0.84 -8.31 44.49
N ALA A 222 1.41 -7.65 43.48
CA ALA A 222 2.79 -7.86 43.09
C ALA A 222 3.80 -7.26 44.11
N LEU A 223 3.46 -6.14 44.76
CA LEU A 223 4.22 -5.60 45.90
C LEU A 223 4.11 -6.51 47.13
N GLU A 224 2.88 -6.93 47.48
CA GLU A 224 2.61 -7.81 48.63
C GLU A 224 3.27 -9.20 48.47
N ALA A 225 3.38 -9.68 47.24
CA ALA A 225 4.10 -10.93 46.92
C ALA A 225 5.62 -10.82 47.06
N GLY A 226 6.18 -9.64 47.37
CA GLY A 226 7.62 -9.43 47.55
C GLY A 226 8.42 -9.74 46.29
N SER A 227 7.90 -9.37 45.11
CA SER A 227 8.57 -9.74 43.86
C SER A 227 9.92 -9.00 43.76
N PRO A 228 11.04 -9.72 43.57
CA PRO A 228 12.37 -9.11 43.53
C PRO A 228 12.52 -8.12 42.37
N VAL A 229 11.69 -8.27 41.33
CA VAL A 229 11.61 -7.35 40.19
C VAL A 229 11.06 -5.99 40.60
N ILE A 230 10.02 -5.96 41.44
CA ILE A 230 9.42 -4.70 41.90
C ILE A 230 10.35 -3.99 42.88
N ASP A 231 11.01 -4.73 43.76
CA ASP A 231 12.00 -4.16 44.67
C ASP A 231 13.16 -3.52 43.91
N LEU A 232 13.64 -4.18 42.84
CA LEU A 232 14.67 -3.63 41.96
C LEU A 232 14.19 -2.35 41.24
N ILE A 233 12.95 -2.34 40.74
CA ILE A 233 12.33 -1.16 40.08
C ILE A 233 12.19 0.00 41.07
N MET A 234 11.73 -0.27 42.29
CA MET A 234 11.55 0.74 43.33
C MET A 234 12.89 1.28 43.84
N ALA A 235 13.91 0.42 43.92
CA ALA A 235 15.28 0.82 44.28
C ALA A 235 15.95 1.66 43.18
N HIS A 236 15.62 1.43 41.89
CA HIS A 236 16.26 2.08 40.75
C HIS A 236 15.24 2.75 39.81
N GLN A 237 14.43 3.65 40.35
CA GLN A 237 13.32 4.29 39.62
C GLN A 237 13.76 4.95 38.30
N VAL A 238 14.90 5.66 38.29
CA VAL A 238 15.43 6.31 37.07
C VAL A 238 15.80 5.27 36.01
N VAL A 239 16.47 4.18 36.40
CA VAL A 239 16.86 3.10 35.49
C VAL A 239 15.62 2.40 34.94
N ALA A 240 14.62 2.16 35.79
CA ALA A 240 13.36 1.55 35.37
C ALA A 240 12.59 2.43 34.35
N VAL A 241 12.54 3.75 34.57
CA VAL A 241 11.92 4.70 33.62
C VAL A 241 12.67 4.70 32.29
N LEU A 242 14.00 4.79 32.31
CA LEU A 242 14.82 4.75 31.09
C LEU A 242 14.66 3.43 30.34
N ALA A 243 14.68 2.30 31.05
CA ALA A 243 14.45 0.98 30.46
C ALA A 243 13.05 0.86 29.83
N GLY A 244 12.02 1.42 30.48
CA GLY A 244 10.66 1.50 29.94
C GLY A 244 10.58 2.31 28.65
N LEU A 245 11.23 3.49 28.62
CA LEU A 245 11.29 4.33 27.42
C LEU A 245 12.04 3.66 26.27
N VAL A 246 13.17 3.00 26.55
CA VAL A 246 13.94 2.23 25.55
C VAL A 246 13.11 1.06 25.03
N SER A 247 12.39 0.35 25.90
CA SER A 247 11.50 -0.75 25.51
C SER A 247 10.37 -0.24 24.59
N LEU A 248 9.75 0.89 24.93
CA LEU A 248 8.70 1.49 24.10
C LEU A 248 9.25 1.92 22.73
N ALA A 249 10.43 2.56 22.71
CA ALA A 249 11.08 2.99 21.48
C ALA A 249 11.46 1.82 20.58
N THR A 250 12.01 0.73 21.15
CA THR A 250 12.38 -0.48 20.41
C THR A 250 11.17 -1.22 19.84
N ILE A 251 10.09 -1.35 20.61
CA ILE A 251 8.83 -1.95 20.12
C ILE A 251 8.27 -1.13 18.96
N GLY A 252 8.18 0.19 19.11
CA GLY A 252 7.65 1.06 18.05
C GLY A 252 8.54 1.08 16.81
N LEU A 253 9.87 1.03 16.98
CA LEU A 253 10.83 0.90 15.89
C LEU A 253 10.66 -0.43 15.14
N ALA A 254 10.60 -1.55 15.88
CA ALA A 254 10.40 -2.88 15.31
C ALA A 254 9.08 -2.96 14.54
N ALA A 255 8.01 -2.38 15.09
CA ALA A 255 6.71 -2.32 14.42
C ALA A 255 6.75 -1.45 13.15
N GLY A 256 7.40 -0.28 13.18
CA GLY A 256 7.57 0.62 12.04
C GLY A 256 8.39 -0.01 10.90
N VAL A 257 9.49 -0.67 11.26
CA VAL A 257 10.33 -1.44 10.33
C VAL A 257 9.55 -2.61 9.75
N GLY A 258 8.93 -3.44 10.59
CA GLY A 258 8.13 -4.57 10.16
C GLY A 258 7.04 -4.14 9.18
N ARG A 259 6.23 -3.14 9.53
CA ARG A 259 5.18 -2.59 8.65
C ARG A 259 5.74 -2.11 7.31
N THR A 260 6.87 -1.40 7.32
CA THR A 260 7.45 -0.82 6.09
C THR A 260 8.05 -1.90 5.20
N VAL A 261 8.70 -2.91 5.77
CA VAL A 261 9.17 -4.09 5.03
C VAL A 261 7.98 -4.81 4.41
N LEU A 262 6.93 -5.12 5.18
CA LEU A 262 5.74 -5.80 4.64
C LEU A 262 5.12 -5.04 3.45
N ARG A 263 5.13 -3.70 3.53
CA ARG A 263 4.45 -2.79 2.60
C ARG A 263 5.27 -2.43 1.35
N ASP A 264 6.57 -2.18 1.51
CA ASP A 264 7.45 -1.58 0.48
C ASP A 264 8.63 -2.50 0.10
N PHE A 265 8.57 -3.79 0.44
CA PHE A 265 9.57 -4.77 -0.02
C PHE A 265 9.65 -4.83 -1.55
N ARG A 266 10.87 -4.90 -2.09
CA ARG A 266 11.18 -4.89 -3.53
C ARG A 266 10.42 -3.79 -4.29
N PHE A 267 10.35 -2.59 -3.71
CA PHE A 267 9.73 -1.44 -4.36
C PHE A 267 10.48 -1.10 -5.65
N ARG A 268 9.75 -1.07 -6.77
CA ARG A 268 10.23 -0.58 -8.07
C ARG A 268 9.19 0.30 -8.72
N LEU A 269 9.67 1.35 -9.36
CA LEU A 269 8.92 2.28 -10.18
C LEU A 269 9.58 2.28 -11.57
N ASP A 270 8.85 1.79 -12.55
CA ASP A 270 9.33 1.62 -13.92
C ASP A 270 8.60 2.59 -14.85
N ARG A 271 9.31 3.12 -15.85
CA ARG A 271 8.70 3.94 -16.89
C ARG A 271 7.98 3.00 -17.87
N THR A 272 6.75 3.33 -18.23
CA THR A 272 5.97 2.63 -19.26
C THR A 272 5.55 3.60 -20.36
N ALA A 273 5.13 3.09 -21.51
CA ALA A 273 4.74 3.94 -22.65
C ALA A 273 3.65 4.97 -22.32
N ASN A 274 2.73 4.64 -21.40
CA ASN A 274 1.56 5.46 -21.09
C ASN A 274 1.57 6.06 -19.67
N GLY A 275 2.61 5.81 -18.88
CA GLY A 275 2.58 6.10 -17.44
C GLY A 275 3.77 5.57 -16.64
N LEU A 276 3.62 5.56 -15.32
CA LEU A 276 4.57 4.96 -14.39
C LEU A 276 3.97 3.70 -13.77
N ARG A 277 4.70 2.58 -13.77
CA ARG A 277 4.27 1.33 -13.15
C ARG A 277 4.98 1.15 -11.82
N ARG A 278 4.22 0.92 -10.76
CA ARG A 278 4.72 0.71 -9.40
C ARG A 278 4.43 -0.72 -8.95
N ARG A 279 5.49 -1.45 -8.62
CA ARG A 279 5.41 -2.80 -8.02
C ARG A 279 6.02 -2.80 -6.62
N ARG A 280 5.31 -3.34 -5.63
CA ARG A 280 5.81 -3.43 -4.24
C ARG A 280 5.07 -4.48 -3.39
N GLY A 281 5.68 -4.80 -2.25
CA GLY A 281 5.06 -5.57 -1.15
C GLY A 281 5.66 -6.97 -0.98
N LEU A 282 5.70 -7.43 0.27
CA LEU A 282 6.22 -8.78 0.61
C LEU A 282 5.09 -9.82 0.64
N LEU A 283 4.06 -9.53 1.44
CA LEU A 283 2.90 -10.42 1.64
C LEU A 283 1.79 -10.10 0.64
N THR A 284 1.46 -8.82 0.51
CA THR A 284 0.51 -8.33 -0.48
C THR A 284 1.29 -7.66 -1.59
N VAL A 285 1.45 -8.36 -2.71
CA VAL A 285 2.09 -7.81 -3.90
C VAL A 285 1.06 -6.96 -4.64
N THR A 286 1.42 -5.72 -4.91
CA THR A 286 0.58 -4.77 -5.64
C THR A 286 1.35 -4.27 -6.85
N ASP A 287 0.69 -4.30 -8.00
CA ASP A 287 1.21 -3.86 -9.29
C ASP A 287 0.20 -2.90 -9.92
N VAL A 288 0.51 -1.61 -9.81
CA VAL A 288 -0.39 -0.50 -10.15
C VAL A 288 0.30 0.40 -11.17
N THR A 289 -0.40 0.77 -12.22
CA THR A 289 0.14 1.66 -13.24
C THR A 289 -0.62 2.99 -13.25
N LEU A 290 0.13 4.08 -13.31
CA LEU A 290 -0.32 5.45 -13.14
C LEU A 290 -0.16 6.19 -14.46
N PRO A 291 -1.25 6.45 -15.20
CA PRO A 291 -1.16 7.20 -16.45
C PRO A 291 -0.70 8.64 -16.20
N ILE A 292 0.31 9.11 -16.94
CA ILE A 292 0.89 10.45 -16.75
C ILE A 292 -0.18 11.55 -16.83
N ARG A 293 -1.09 11.44 -17.80
CA ARG A 293 -2.21 12.39 -18.03
C ARG A 293 -3.19 12.53 -16.86
N ARG A 294 -3.23 11.57 -15.92
CA ARG A 294 -4.15 11.61 -14.76
C ARG A 294 -3.52 12.22 -13.52
N VAL A 295 -2.20 12.38 -13.52
CA VAL A 295 -1.45 12.93 -12.40
C VAL A 295 -1.60 14.44 -12.43
N GLN A 296 -2.25 15.01 -11.41
CA GLN A 296 -2.51 16.44 -11.33
C GLN A 296 -1.54 17.18 -10.41
N ALA A 297 -1.09 16.51 -9.35
CA ALA A 297 -0.21 17.10 -8.38
C ALA A 297 0.84 16.10 -7.91
N ALA A 298 2.02 16.63 -7.59
CA ALA A 298 3.07 15.93 -6.87
C ALA A 298 3.18 16.51 -5.46
N ILE A 299 3.02 15.67 -4.45
CA ILE A 299 3.15 16.04 -3.04
C ILE A 299 4.49 15.52 -2.55
N ILE A 300 5.36 16.45 -2.16
CA ILE A 300 6.67 16.14 -1.57
C ILE A 300 6.56 16.33 -0.06
N GLY A 301 6.62 15.24 0.69
CA GLY A 301 6.56 15.25 2.16
C GLY A 301 7.91 14.90 2.78
N SER A 302 8.41 15.69 3.72
CA SER A 302 9.56 15.31 4.54
C SER A 302 9.34 15.69 6.00
N GLY A 303 9.51 14.71 6.90
CA GLY A 303 9.55 14.98 8.34
C GLY A 303 10.86 15.70 8.72
N PRO A 304 10.93 16.40 9.86
CA PRO A 304 12.08 17.22 10.25
C PRO A 304 13.40 16.42 10.27
N VAL A 305 13.36 15.19 10.79
CA VAL A 305 14.53 14.30 10.82
C VAL A 305 14.92 13.87 9.40
N ARG A 306 13.97 13.43 8.57
CA ARG A 306 14.23 13.01 7.18
C ARG A 306 14.80 14.16 6.34
N ALA A 307 14.25 15.37 6.52
CA ALA A 307 14.66 16.58 5.82
C ALA A 307 16.11 16.95 6.12
N ARG A 308 16.60 16.71 7.35
CA ARG A 308 18.01 16.97 7.72
C ARG A 308 19.01 16.10 6.94
N PHE A 309 18.57 14.94 6.50
CA PHE A 309 19.35 13.97 5.74
C PHE A 309 19.05 13.99 4.23
N GLY A 310 18.23 14.95 3.75
CA GLY A 310 17.90 15.08 2.33
C GLY A 310 16.97 13.99 1.79
N TRP A 311 16.12 13.41 2.65
CA TRP A 311 15.14 12.41 2.25
C TRP A 311 13.73 12.96 2.24
N SER A 312 13.00 12.67 1.18
CA SER A 312 11.62 13.06 0.97
C SER A 312 10.78 11.86 0.51
N GLU A 313 9.48 11.97 0.70
CA GLU A 313 8.46 11.08 0.16
C GLU A 313 7.79 11.80 -1.00
N LEU A 314 7.69 11.14 -2.15
CA LEU A 314 6.96 11.63 -3.30
C LEU A 314 5.65 10.84 -3.46
N LYS A 315 4.54 11.58 -3.44
CA LYS A 315 3.20 11.07 -3.76
C LYS A 315 2.68 11.77 -5.01
N LEU A 316 2.03 11.02 -5.88
CA LEU A 316 1.31 11.56 -7.02
C LEU A 316 -0.18 11.51 -6.75
N GLN A 317 -0.85 12.64 -6.89
CA GLN A 317 -2.30 12.73 -6.76
C GLN A 317 -2.93 12.55 -8.13
N SER A 318 -3.84 11.58 -8.22
CA SER A 318 -4.60 11.29 -9.45
C SER A 318 -6.04 11.78 -9.35
N LEU A 319 -6.64 12.06 -10.52
CA LEU A 319 -8.09 12.27 -10.68
C LEU A 319 -8.86 10.97 -10.42
N ALA A 320 -9.08 10.66 -9.14
CA ALA A 320 -10.08 9.70 -8.67
C ALA A 320 -10.53 10.16 -7.29
N LYS A 321 -11.78 10.63 -7.21
CA LYS A 321 -12.39 11.14 -5.99
C LYS A 321 -13.09 9.97 -5.30
N ASP A 322 -12.36 9.23 -4.47
CA ASP A 322 -12.95 8.30 -3.50
C ASP A 322 -13.07 9.02 -2.14
N GLU A 323 -14.25 8.98 -1.53
CA GLU A 323 -14.44 9.41 -0.15
C GLU A 323 -13.67 8.47 0.80
N GLY A 324 -12.64 8.99 1.45
CA GLY A 324 -11.94 8.33 2.57
C GLY A 324 -10.43 8.15 2.39
N THR A 325 -9.95 7.99 1.16
CA THR A 325 -8.50 8.00 0.85
C THR A 325 -8.31 8.86 -0.38
N ARG A 326 -7.70 10.06 -0.23
CA ARG A 326 -7.26 10.86 -1.39
C ARG A 326 -6.49 9.94 -2.34
N GLY A 327 -6.71 10.04 -3.65
CA GLY A 327 -6.06 9.25 -4.71
C GLY A 327 -4.55 9.47 -4.83
N ASP A 328 -3.88 9.47 -3.68
CA ASP A 328 -2.47 9.71 -3.40
C ASP A 328 -1.72 8.39 -3.57
N HIS A 329 -1.00 8.30 -4.66
CA HIS A 329 -0.15 7.16 -4.97
C HIS A 329 1.27 7.45 -4.53
N VAL A 330 1.73 6.77 -3.48
CA VAL A 330 3.14 6.85 -3.07
C VAL A 330 4.02 6.21 -4.15
N VAL A 331 4.75 7.03 -4.91
CA VAL A 331 5.62 6.58 -6.00
C VAL A 331 7.09 6.51 -5.60
N ALA A 332 7.49 7.24 -4.56
CA ALA A 332 8.81 7.11 -3.96
C ALA A 332 8.71 7.32 -2.44
N PRO A 333 8.62 6.23 -1.63
CA PRO A 333 8.43 6.34 -0.18
C PRO A 333 9.57 7.05 0.54
N LEU A 334 10.81 6.82 0.07
CA LEU A 334 12.03 7.36 0.65
C LEU A 334 13.06 7.60 -0.47
N ALA A 335 13.03 8.81 -1.04
CA ALA A 335 13.88 9.24 -2.14
C ALA A 335 14.75 10.44 -1.74
N ARG A 336 15.86 10.61 -2.44
CA ARG A 336 16.68 11.83 -2.40
C ARG A 336 16.10 12.87 -3.36
N ASP A 337 16.41 14.14 -3.12
CA ASP A 337 15.88 15.25 -3.93
C ASP A 337 16.20 15.11 -5.43
N ALA A 338 17.37 14.58 -5.79
CA ALA A 338 17.74 14.29 -7.19
C ALA A 338 16.88 13.19 -7.83
N GLU A 339 16.51 12.16 -7.06
CA GLU A 339 15.65 11.06 -7.53
C GLU A 339 14.19 11.53 -7.65
N VAL A 340 13.75 12.43 -6.76
CA VAL A 340 12.45 13.09 -6.89
C VAL A 340 12.42 13.96 -8.13
N ALA A 341 13.49 14.74 -8.38
CA ALA A 341 13.61 15.56 -9.58
C ALA A 341 13.56 14.73 -10.87
N SER A 342 14.23 13.56 -10.91
CA SER A 342 14.16 12.68 -12.09
C SER A 342 12.75 12.15 -12.34
N ILE A 343 12.00 11.78 -11.29
CA ILE A 343 10.60 11.34 -11.43
C ILE A 343 9.72 12.49 -11.90
N LEU A 344 9.90 13.70 -11.38
CA LEU A 344 9.11 14.87 -11.78
C LEU A 344 9.37 15.27 -13.24
N SER A 345 10.59 15.06 -13.74
CA SER A 345 10.92 15.38 -15.13
C SER A 345 10.13 14.58 -16.16
N GLU A 346 9.61 13.39 -15.79
CA GLU A 346 8.68 12.60 -16.62
C GLU A 346 7.37 13.35 -16.93
N PHE A 347 6.99 14.25 -16.04
CA PHE A 347 5.78 15.07 -16.16
C PHE A 347 6.10 16.46 -16.73
N GLY A 348 7.36 16.74 -17.07
CA GLY A 348 7.83 18.09 -17.39
C GLY A 348 7.84 19.03 -16.19
N TRP A 349 7.74 18.51 -14.97
CA TRP A 349 7.70 19.31 -13.75
C TRP A 349 9.10 19.51 -13.17
N ARG A 350 9.33 20.70 -12.61
CA ARG A 350 10.59 21.06 -11.98
C ARG A 350 10.53 20.83 -10.48
N PHE A 351 11.64 20.35 -9.91
CA PHE A 351 11.78 20.29 -8.48
C PHE A 351 11.87 21.71 -7.90
N PRO A 352 11.10 22.06 -6.84
CA PRO A 352 11.15 23.41 -6.28
C PRO A 352 12.53 23.74 -5.70
N GLU A 353 13.20 24.76 -6.25
CA GLU A 353 14.55 25.16 -5.83
C GLU A 353 14.65 25.52 -4.34
N ARG A 354 13.55 26.05 -3.77
CA ARG A 354 13.46 26.37 -2.32
C ARG A 354 13.64 25.15 -1.42
N LEU A 355 13.44 23.95 -1.94
CA LEU A 355 13.57 22.69 -1.21
C LEU A 355 14.94 22.02 -1.41
N LEU A 356 15.77 22.48 -2.35
CA LEU A 356 17.11 21.93 -2.58
C LEU A 356 18.00 22.19 -1.36
N ARG A 357 18.48 21.11 -0.73
CA ARG A 357 19.44 21.18 0.39
C ARG A 357 20.72 20.44 0.03
N GLY A 358 21.86 21.14 0.08
CA GLY A 358 23.19 20.52 -0.11
C GLY A 358 23.73 20.52 -1.55
N CYS A 359 22.99 21.04 -2.52
CA CYS A 359 23.57 21.60 -3.74
C CYS A 359 23.76 23.10 -3.50
N ASP A 360 24.90 23.68 -3.92
CA ASP A 360 25.07 25.13 -3.92
C ASP A 360 23.86 25.74 -4.61
N ARG A 361 23.11 26.57 -3.87
CA ARG A 361 22.03 27.34 -4.48
C ARG A 361 22.67 28.12 -5.62
N PRO A 362 22.21 28.00 -6.89
CA PRO A 362 22.64 28.97 -7.88
C PRO A 362 22.30 30.36 -7.30
N PRO A 363 23.24 31.33 -7.32
CA PRO A 363 22.95 32.65 -6.83
C PRO A 363 21.71 33.14 -7.59
N LEU A 364 20.70 33.59 -6.85
CA LEU A 364 19.54 34.25 -7.43
C LEU A 364 20.04 35.55 -8.07
N THR A 365 20.46 35.50 -9.32
CA THR A 365 20.71 36.71 -10.12
C THR A 365 19.36 37.22 -10.62
N PRO A 366 18.93 38.42 -10.20
CA PRO A 366 17.73 39.02 -10.75
C PRO A 366 18.08 39.57 -12.14
N GLY A 367 17.65 38.88 -13.19
CA GLY A 367 17.70 39.40 -14.56
C GLY A 367 18.14 38.37 -15.59
N ALA A 368 17.17 37.97 -16.43
CA ALA A 368 17.25 37.58 -17.84
C ALA A 368 18.41 36.67 -18.32
N LEU A 369 18.06 35.59 -19.03
CA LEU A 369 18.54 35.21 -20.39
C LEU A 369 17.88 33.86 -20.84
N PRO A 370 17.81 33.56 -22.16
CA PRO A 370 16.72 32.77 -22.78
C PRO A 370 16.85 31.24 -22.67
N LEU A 371 15.74 30.57 -23.04
CA LEU A 371 15.43 29.14 -22.82
C LEU A 371 16.28 28.11 -23.59
N SER A 372 17.29 28.50 -24.38
CA SER A 372 18.00 27.57 -25.27
C SER A 372 19.28 26.96 -24.70
N GLU A 373 19.81 27.44 -23.58
CA GLU A 373 21.09 26.97 -23.03
C GLU A 373 21.04 26.81 -21.50
N TRP A 374 20.32 25.80 -21.02
CA TRP A 374 20.48 25.36 -19.63
C TRP A 374 20.61 23.84 -19.60
N SER A 375 21.84 23.37 -19.79
CA SER A 375 22.23 22.00 -19.46
C SER A 375 22.17 21.81 -17.94
N LEU A 376 21.58 20.69 -17.49
CA LEU A 376 21.65 20.22 -16.11
C LEU A 376 23.10 20.36 -15.58
N PRO A 377 23.33 20.84 -14.34
CA PRO A 377 24.67 20.90 -13.79
C PRO A 377 25.24 19.48 -13.71
N SER A 378 26.14 19.17 -14.63
CA SER A 378 26.88 17.93 -14.73
C SER A 378 27.94 17.89 -13.63
N ARG A 379 27.55 17.76 -12.36
CA ARG A 379 28.47 17.46 -11.24
C ARG A 379 27.70 17.07 -9.96
N CYS A 380 27.06 15.91 -10.01
CA CYS A 380 26.92 15.04 -8.85
C CYS A 380 27.57 13.68 -9.16
N SER A 381 28.81 13.71 -9.66
CA SER A 381 29.61 12.49 -9.76
C SER A 381 30.07 12.09 -8.36
N SER A 382 29.77 10.83 -8.02
CA SER A 382 30.36 10.01 -6.96
C SER A 382 31.57 10.62 -6.23
N ARG A 383 31.44 10.83 -4.91
CA ARG A 383 32.61 10.77 -4.03
C ARG A 383 33.18 9.35 -4.11
N ARG A 384 34.18 9.16 -4.97
CA ARG A 384 35.14 8.05 -4.84
C ARG A 384 35.76 8.14 -3.45
N ARG A 385 35.82 7.02 -2.75
CA ARG A 385 36.65 6.86 -1.55
C ARG A 385 38.09 7.20 -1.94
N SER A 386 38.67 8.15 -1.23
CA SER A 386 40.10 8.40 -1.18
C SER A 386 40.80 7.14 -0.64
N SER A 387 41.63 6.51 -1.46
CA SER A 387 42.75 5.70 -0.99
C SER A 387 43.81 6.63 -0.39
N PRO A 388 44.38 6.35 0.79
CA PRO A 388 45.56 7.06 1.26
C PRO A 388 46.79 6.50 0.54
N GLY A 389 47.68 7.39 0.09
CA GLY A 389 48.90 7.04 -0.61
C GLY A 389 50.07 6.71 0.32
N SER A 390 51.07 6.05 -0.28
CA SER A 390 52.50 6.17 0.03
C SER A 390 53.27 5.68 -1.21
N LEU A 391 53.97 6.58 -1.89
CA LEU A 391 55.44 6.64 -1.95
C LEU A 391 56.09 5.46 -2.73
N TRP A 392 56.75 5.75 -3.85
CA TRP A 392 58.20 5.57 -4.12
C TRP A 392 58.52 5.67 -5.64
N ALA A 393 59.51 6.52 -5.95
CA ALA A 393 60.48 6.51 -7.07
C ALA A 393 59.97 6.54 -8.53
N ALA A 394 60.55 7.30 -9.47
CA ALA A 394 61.78 8.10 -9.54
C ALA A 394 61.57 9.26 -10.53
#